data_AF-A0A9D6L312-F1
#
_entry.id   AF-A0A9D6L312-F1
#
_cell.length_a   1.000
_cell.length_b   1.000
_cell.length_c   1.000
_cell.angle_alpha   90.00
_cell.angle_beta   90.00
_cell.angle_gamma   90.00
#
_symmetry.space_group_name_H-M   'P 1'
#
loop_
_entity.id
_entity.type
_entity.pdbx_description
1 polymer ?
#
loop_
_entity_poly.entity_id
_entity_poly.type
_entity_poly.pdbx_seq_one_letter_code
_entity_poly.pdbx_strand_id
1 'polypeptide(L)'
;IASVIYYFINRKKSKFIHFHSLQALLSNIPTTLINWVAVIWGVTIFLREDWVITQEFWAYLIFAGACTFLYFIISIIAAYKARQGKMYYFLLFGKIAYEVAYRVKPADAQSTEPVNKPPF
;
A
#
# COMPACT_ATOMS: atom_id res chain seq x y z
N ILE A 1 3.70 -8.88 -2.30
CA ILE A 1 4.16 -9.51 -3.56
C ILE A 1 3.23 -9.18 -4.73
N ALA A 2 1.92 -9.45 -4.65
CA ALA A 2 0.97 -9.13 -5.74
C ALA A 2 0.97 -7.64 -6.17
N SER A 3 1.03 -6.70 -5.22
CA SER A 3 1.10 -5.26 -5.50
C SER A 3 2.38 -4.83 -6.23
N VAL A 4 3.51 -5.48 -5.92
CA VAL A 4 4.81 -5.27 -6.58
C VAL A 4 4.70 -5.66 -8.05
N ILE A 5 4.20 -6.88 -8.32
CA ILE A 5 4.02 -7.40 -9.68
C ILE A 5 3.08 -6.50 -10.48
N TYR A 6 1.93 -6.15 -9.90
CA TYR A 6 0.94 -5.30 -10.56
C TYR A 6 1.51 -3.93 -10.94
N TYR A 7 2.28 -3.31 -10.05
CA TYR A 7 2.96 -2.04 -10.31
C TYR A 7 3.95 -2.16 -11.47
N PHE A 8 4.87 -3.12 -11.45
CA PHE A 8 5.89 -3.23 -12.49
C PHE A 8 5.31 -3.54 -13.87
N ILE A 9 4.22 -4.31 -13.95
CA ILE A 9 3.53 -4.62 -15.21
C ILE A 9 2.76 -3.41 -15.75
N ASN A 10 2.08 -2.65 -14.90
CA ASN A 10 1.09 -1.67 -15.36
C ASN A 10 1.52 -0.19 -15.23
N ARG A 11 2.66 0.10 -14.57
CA ARG A 11 3.18 1.47 -14.39
C ARG A 11 3.38 2.28 -15.67
N LYS A 12 3.48 1.64 -16.84
CA LYS A 12 3.70 2.32 -18.13
C LYS A 12 2.43 2.54 -18.95
N LYS A 13 1.26 2.05 -18.51
CA LYS A 13 0.02 2.07 -19.32
C LYS A 13 -0.72 3.40 -19.27
N SER A 14 -0.85 4.01 -18.10
CA SER A 14 -1.45 5.34 -17.91
C SER A 14 -1.05 5.90 -16.54
N LYS A 15 -1.00 7.24 -16.40
CA LYS A 15 -0.68 7.92 -15.15
C LYS A 15 -1.67 7.55 -14.03
N PHE A 16 -2.94 7.33 -14.38
CA PHE A 16 -3.98 6.91 -13.43
C PHE A 16 -3.72 5.53 -12.82
N ILE A 17 -3.30 4.57 -13.65
CA ILE A 17 -2.98 3.20 -13.21
C ILE A 17 -1.67 3.20 -12.44
N HIS A 18 -0.69 4.00 -12.88
CA HIS A 18 0.58 4.19 -12.18
C HIS A 18 0.37 4.72 -10.76
N PHE A 19 -0.50 5.72 -10.58
CA PHE A 19 -0.87 6.27 -9.28
C PHE A 19 -1.48 5.20 -8.35
N HIS A 20 -2.55 4.53 -8.76
CA HIS A 20 -3.24 3.55 -7.90
C HIS A 20 -2.37 2.35 -7.57
N SER A 21 -1.57 1.87 -8.54
CA SER A 21 -0.64 0.76 -8.31
C SER A 21 0.50 1.14 -7.36
N LEU A 22 1.03 2.36 -7.46
CA LEU A 22 2.08 2.86 -6.56
C LEU A 22 1.55 3.06 -5.14
N GLN A 23 0.36 3.65 -5.01
CA GLN A 23 -0.26 3.86 -3.71
C GLN A 23 -0.54 2.52 -3.00
N ALA A 24 -1.07 1.52 -3.72
CA ALA A 24 -1.27 0.19 -3.18
C ALA A 24 0.05 -0.50 -2.80
N LEU A 25 1.11 -0.33 -3.60
CA LEU A 25 2.43 -0.85 -3.31
C LEU A 25 3.01 -0.28 -2.02
N LEU A 26 3.02 1.05 -1.89
CA LEU A 26 3.57 1.75 -0.74
C LEU A 26 2.79 1.42 0.55
N SER A 27 1.46 1.36 0.44
CA SER A 27 0.59 1.10 1.60
C SER A 27 0.69 -0.32 2.13
N ASN A 28 1.21 -1.24 1.32
CA ASN A 28 1.48 -2.61 1.76
C ASN A 28 2.80 -2.74 2.55
N ILE A 29 3.69 -1.74 2.53
CA ILE A 29 4.97 -1.79 3.26
C ILE A 29 4.73 -1.81 4.79
N PRO A 30 3.95 -0.88 5.38
CA PRO A 30 3.72 -0.88 6.83
C PRO A 30 3.08 -2.18 7.33
N THR A 31 2.07 -2.70 6.64
CA THR A 31 1.41 -3.96 7.02
C THR A 31 2.36 -5.15 6.90
N THR A 32 3.21 -5.18 5.88
CA THR A 32 4.22 -6.23 5.74
C THR A 32 5.23 -6.17 6.87
N LEU A 33 5.70 -4.99 7.28
CA LEU A 33 6.64 -4.82 8.39
C LEU A 33 6.04 -5.25 9.73
N ILE A 34 4.81 -4.83 10.02
CA ILE A 34 4.10 -5.24 11.25
C ILE A 34 3.94 -6.76 11.29
N ASN A 35 3.50 -7.38 10.19
CA ASN A 35 3.35 -8.82 10.12
C ASN A 35 4.69 -9.56 10.21
N TRP A 36 5.78 -9.00 9.66
CA TRP A 36 7.12 -9.56 9.79
C TRP A 36 7.61 -9.60 11.23
N VAL A 37 7.38 -8.53 12.00
CA VAL A 37 7.72 -8.49 13.43
C VAL A 37 6.94 -9.56 14.19
N ALA A 38 5.64 -9.71 13.92
CA ALA A 38 4.83 -10.79 14.51
C ALA A 38 5.41 -12.18 14.21
N VAL A 39 5.81 -12.43 12.96
CA VAL A 39 6.40 -13.71 12.55
C VAL A 39 7.75 -13.95 13.20
N ILE A 40 8.66 -12.98 13.18
CA ILE A 40 9.99 -13.13 13.79
C ILE A 40 9.85 -13.37 15.29
N TRP A 41 8.98 -12.61 15.97
CA TRP A 41 8.74 -12.79 17.40
C TRP A 41 8.13 -14.17 17.69
N GLY A 42 7.11 -14.59 16.93
CA GLY A 42 6.49 -15.90 17.09
C GLY A 42 7.45 -17.07 16.83
N VAL A 43 8.28 -16.96 15.78
CA VAL A 43 9.33 -17.95 15.48
C VAL A 43 10.40 -17.96 16.58
N THR A 44 10.77 -16.80 17.11
CA THR A 44 11.75 -16.72 18.21
C THR A 44 11.22 -17.40 19.48
N ILE A 45 9.95 -17.18 19.83
CA ILE A 45 9.29 -17.89 20.95
C ILE A 45 9.24 -19.40 20.68
N PHE A 46 8.95 -19.81 19.44
CA PHE A 46 8.86 -21.23 19.09
C PHE A 46 10.22 -21.95 19.11
N LEU A 47 11.30 -21.29 18.69
CA LEU A 47 12.64 -21.90 18.61
C LEU A 47 13.42 -21.83 19.93
N ARG A 48 13.02 -20.94 20.85
CA ARG A 48 13.69 -20.76 22.15
C ARG A 48 12.84 -21.39 23.25
N GLU A 49 13.32 -22.49 23.82
CA GLU A 49 12.62 -23.23 24.88
C GLU A 49 12.41 -22.41 26.17
N ASP A 50 13.20 -21.34 26.36
CA ASP A 50 13.15 -20.42 27.50
C ASP A 50 12.15 -19.27 27.34
N TRP A 51 11.60 -19.06 26.13
CA TRP A 51 10.70 -17.95 25.84
C TRP A 51 9.24 -18.39 25.93
N VAL A 52 8.45 -17.64 26.72
CA VAL A 52 7.03 -17.93 26.92
C VAL A 52 6.18 -16.95 26.12
N ILE A 53 5.01 -17.41 25.65
CA ILE A 53 4.02 -16.53 25.06
C ILE A 53 3.52 -15.56 26.13
N THR A 54 3.78 -14.27 25.94
CA THR A 54 3.35 -13.22 26.86
C THR A 54 2.07 -12.52 26.39
N GLN A 55 1.45 -11.74 27.28
CA GLN A 55 0.26 -10.96 26.94
C GLN A 55 0.55 -9.86 25.91
N GLU A 56 1.77 -9.32 25.92
CA GLU A 56 2.24 -8.32 24.95
C GLU A 56 2.28 -8.90 23.54
N PHE A 57 2.72 -10.16 23.39
CA PHE A 57 2.71 -10.85 22.10
C PHE A 57 1.28 -11.01 21.57
N TRP A 58 0.32 -11.41 22.41
CA TRP A 58 -1.09 -11.51 22.03
C TRP A 58 -1.69 -10.15 21.64
N ALA A 59 -1.41 -9.10 22.42
CA ALA A 59 -1.85 -7.75 22.09
C ALA A 59 -1.28 -7.28 20.74
N TYR A 60 0.01 -7.58 20.48
CA TYR A 60 0.65 -7.29 19.21
C TYR A 60 0.01 -8.04 18.04
N LEU A 61 -0.30 -9.33 18.19
CA LEU A 61 -0.97 -10.12 17.15
C LEU A 61 -2.35 -9.56 16.80
N ILE A 62 -3.15 -9.18 17.81
CA ILE A 62 -4.45 -8.56 17.60
C ILE A 62 -4.30 -7.22 16.86
N PHE A 63 -3.33 -6.40 17.27
CA PHE A 63 -3.02 -5.15 16.60
C PHE A 63 -2.60 -5.36 15.13
N ALA A 64 -1.69 -6.30 14.87
CA ALA A 64 -1.24 -6.65 13.51
C ALA A 64 -2.41 -7.14 12.63
N GLY A 65 -3.29 -7.96 13.19
CA GLY A 65 -4.52 -8.41 12.55
C GLY A 65 -5.45 -7.24 12.22
N ALA A 66 -5.68 -6.33 13.17
CA ALA A 66 -6.51 -5.15 12.98
C ALA A 66 -5.94 -4.21 11.90
N CYS A 67 -4.64 -3.96 11.89
CA CYS A 67 -3.98 -3.16 10.85
C CYS A 67 -4.12 -3.80 9.46
N THR A 68 -3.93 -5.11 9.36
CA THR A 68 -4.10 -5.86 8.10
C THR A 68 -5.55 -5.80 7.61
N PHE A 69 -6.52 -5.95 8.51
CA PHE A 69 -7.93 -5.87 8.18
C PHE A 69 -8.35 -4.46 7.73
N LEU A 70 -7.88 -3.42 8.44
CA LEU A 70 -8.11 -2.03 8.04
C LEU A 70 -7.54 -1.74 6.64
N TYR A 71 -6.30 -2.18 6.38
CA TYR A 71 -5.69 -2.07 5.05
C TYR A 71 -6.53 -2.77 3.97
N PHE A 72 -7.06 -3.95 4.26
CA PHE A 72 -7.94 -4.69 3.34
C PHE A 72 -9.20 -3.89 2.99
N ILE A 73 -9.89 -3.30 3.98
CA ILE A 73 -11.07 -2.45 3.76
C ILE A 73 -10.73 -1.24 2.89
N ILE A 74 -9.68 -0.51 3.24
CA ILE A 74 -9.25 0.68 2.49
C ILE A 74 -8.90 0.30 1.05
N SER A 75 -8.25 -0.85 0.85
CA SER A 75 -7.90 -1.37 -0.47
C SER A 75 -9.13 -1.69 -1.33
N ILE A 76 -10.18 -2.26 -0.75
CA ILE A 76 -11.45 -2.51 -1.46
C ILE A 76 -12.09 -1.19 -1.89
N ILE A 77 -12.17 -0.21 -0.99
CA ILE A 77 -12.74 1.12 -1.30
C ILE A 77 -11.95 1.79 -2.44
N ALA A 78 -10.62 1.70 -2.39
CA ALA A 78 -9.74 2.20 -3.44
C ALA A 78 -10.02 1.54 -4.79
N ALA A 79 -10.11 0.21 -4.82
CA ALA A 79 -10.37 -0.55 -6.03
C ALA A 79 -11.75 -0.23 -6.62
N TYR A 80 -12.77 -0.07 -5.77
CA TYR A 80 -14.10 0.33 -6.20
C TYR A 80 -14.10 1.73 -6.83
N LYS A 81 -13.45 2.71 -6.20
CA LYS A 81 -13.34 4.08 -6.74
C LYS A 81 -12.49 4.12 -8.03
N ALA A 82 -11.42 3.34 -8.10
CA ALA A 82 -10.59 3.21 -9.28
C ALA A 82 -11.37 2.67 -10.49
N ARG A 83 -12.28 1.70 -10.26
CA ARG A 83 -13.18 1.18 -11.31
C ARG A 83 -14.15 2.24 -11.86
N GLN A 84 -14.48 3.26 -11.07
CA GLN A 84 -15.28 4.41 -11.49
C GLN A 84 -14.45 5.54 -12.12
N GLY A 85 -13.13 5.35 -12.30
CA GLY A 85 -12.23 6.40 -12.81
C GLY A 85 -11.96 7.53 -11.81
N LYS A 86 -12.35 7.38 -10.55
CA LYS A 86 -12.15 8.41 -9.51
C LYS A 86 -10.84 8.16 -8.78
N MET A 87 -10.04 9.22 -8.62
CA MET A 87 -8.85 9.19 -7.77
C MET A 87 -9.24 9.04 -6.30
N TYR A 88 -8.65 8.07 -5.61
CA TYR A 88 -8.77 7.93 -4.17
C TYR A 88 -7.40 7.97 -3.52
N TYR A 89 -7.18 8.96 -2.66
CA TYR A 89 -5.91 9.20 -1.99
C TYR A 89 -5.89 8.47 -0.65
N PHE A 90 -4.85 7.68 -0.42
CA PHE A 90 -4.58 7.14 0.92
C PHE A 90 -3.91 8.22 1.76
N LEU A 91 -4.25 8.26 3.06
CA LEU A 91 -3.84 9.30 4.01
C LEU A 91 -2.35 9.65 3.96
N LEU A 92 -1.46 8.65 3.86
CA LEU A 92 0.00 8.86 3.86
C LEU A 92 0.62 8.73 2.47
N PHE A 93 0.19 7.73 1.71
CA PHE A 93 0.88 7.34 0.46
C PHE A 93 0.29 7.98 -0.78
N GLY A 94 -0.87 8.64 -0.69
CA GLY A 94 -1.51 9.26 -1.85
C GLY A 94 -0.74 10.45 -2.39
N LYS A 95 -0.21 11.33 -1.52
CA LYS A 95 0.60 12.47 -1.97
C LYS A 95 1.86 12.01 -2.70
N ILE A 96 2.60 11.07 -2.08
CA ILE A 96 3.83 10.50 -2.67
C ILE A 96 3.52 9.82 -4.01
N ALA A 97 2.44 9.03 -4.07
CA ALA A 97 2.05 8.36 -5.30
C ALA A 97 1.68 9.35 -6.41
N TYR A 98 1.01 10.45 -6.07
CA TYR A 98 0.63 11.50 -7.01
C TYR A 98 1.86 12.21 -7.57
N GLU A 99 2.76 12.67 -6.70
CA GLU A 99 3.98 13.37 -7.11
C GLU A 99 4.86 12.50 -8.00
N VAL A 100 4.94 11.19 -7.74
CA VAL A 100 5.73 10.27 -8.56
C VAL A 100 5.06 9.95 -9.90
N ALA A 101 3.74 9.74 -9.91
CA ALA A 101 3.01 9.35 -11.12
C ALA A 101 2.73 10.54 -12.07
N TYR A 102 2.56 11.73 -11.51
CA TYR A 102 2.27 12.97 -12.24
C TYR A 102 3.46 13.93 -12.31
N ARG A 103 4.68 13.49 -11.94
CA ARG A 103 5.89 14.29 -12.13
C ARG A 103 6.05 14.63 -13.61
N VAL A 104 5.94 15.91 -13.95
CA VAL A 104 6.11 16.39 -15.33
C VAL A 104 7.53 16.05 -15.77
N LYS A 105 7.66 15.07 -16.68
CA LYS A 105 8.92 14.86 -17.40
C LYS A 105 8.87 15.66 -18.68
N PRO A 106 10.00 16.23 -19.14
CA PRO A 106 10.05 17.02 -20.37
C PRO A 106 9.57 16.24 -21.62
N ALA A 107 9.59 14.89 -21.59
CA ALA A 107 9.06 14.04 -22.65
C ALA A 107 7.51 13.95 -22.69
N ASP A 108 6.82 14.32 -21.62
CA ASP A 108 5.36 14.18 -21.47
C ASP A 108 4.59 15.46 -21.88
N ALA A 109 5.28 16.50 -22.36
CA ALA A 109 4.69 17.78 -22.77
C ALA A 109 3.69 17.65 -23.95
N GLN A 110 3.68 16.50 -24.64
CA GLN A 110 2.75 16.20 -25.75
C GLN A 110 1.59 15.26 -25.37
N SER A 111 1.46 14.82 -24.10
CA SER A 111 0.41 13.86 -23.73
C SER A 111 -0.96 14.53 -23.64
N THR A 112 -1.93 14.07 -24.44
CA THR A 112 -3.35 14.47 -24.47
C THR A 112 -4.19 13.93 -23.31
N GLU A 113 -3.57 13.46 -22.22
CA GLU A 113 -4.33 12.99 -21.06
C GLU A 113 -4.85 14.17 -20.23
N PRO A 114 -6.12 14.14 -19.76
CA PRO A 114 -6.70 15.22 -18.96
C PRO A 114 -5.88 15.44 -17.69
N VAL A 115 -5.47 16.69 -17.48
CA VAL A 115 -4.72 17.13 -16.29
C VAL A 115 -5.59 16.96 -15.05
N ASN A 116 -5.34 15.90 -14.31
CA ASN A 116 -6.10 15.56 -13.11
C ASN A 116 -5.57 16.36 -11.91
N LYS A 117 -6.39 17.29 -11.40
CA LYS A 117 -6.01 18.14 -10.26
C LYS A 117 -6.16 17.36 -8.95
N PRO A 118 -5.24 17.52 -7.98
CA PRO A 118 -5.47 17.02 -6.64
C PRO A 118 -6.69 17.74 -6.02
N PRO A 119 -7.41 17.10 -5.08
CA PRO A 119 -8.57 17.70 -4.41
C PRO A 119 -8.19 18.79 -3.38
N PHE A 120 -6.93 19.24 -3.34
CA PHE A 120 -6.44 20.35 -2.53
C PHE A 120 -5.37 21.12 -3.31
#